data_AF-A0AAP6HEE9-F1
#
_entry.id   AF-A0AAP6HEE9-F1
#
_cell.length_a   1.000
_cell.length_b   1.000
_cell.length_c   1.000
_cell.angle_alpha   90.00
_cell.angle_beta   90.00
_cell.angle_gamma   90.00
#
_symmetry.space_group_name_H-M   'P 1'
#
loop_
_entity.id
_entity.type
_entity.pdbx_description
1 polymer ?
#
loop_
_entity_poly.entity_id
_entity_poly.type
_entity_poly.pdbx_seq_one_letter_code
_entity_poly.pdbx_strand_id
1 'polypeptide(L)'
;MKSNIIHIVVRIVILILSWILALPMAYSYLDYTAPDRRCGTGDSALIIFLITLFSFLWFIAMIIEAIILNKKKKIVKRNINLIIIGCLAILFLICTLLP
;
A
#
# COMPACT_ATOMS: atom_id res chain seq x y z
N MET A 1 -14.69 -21.24 2.61
CA MET A 1 -13.34 -20.91 2.08
C MET A 1 -13.35 -19.93 0.91
N LYS A 2 -14.12 -20.15 -0.17
CA LYS A 2 -14.12 -19.30 -1.39
C LYS A 2 -14.27 -17.79 -1.11
N SER A 3 -15.20 -17.39 -0.23
CA SER A 3 -15.41 -15.97 0.13
C SER A 3 -14.22 -15.31 0.86
N ASN A 4 -13.40 -16.09 1.56
CA ASN A 4 -12.23 -15.55 2.28
C ASN A 4 -11.03 -15.39 1.34
N ILE A 5 -10.86 -16.31 0.38
CA ILE A 5 -9.81 -16.20 -0.65
C ILE A 5 -10.07 -14.97 -1.52
N ILE A 6 -11.31 -14.77 -1.99
CA ILE A 6 -11.68 -13.59 -2.77
C ILE A 6 -11.42 -12.30 -1.96
N HIS A 7 -11.72 -12.31 -0.66
CA HIS A 7 -11.43 -11.16 0.20
C HIS A 7 -9.94 -10.81 0.23
N ILE A 8 -9.05 -11.81 0.37
CA ILE A 8 -7.60 -11.60 0.35
C ILE A 8 -7.14 -11.08 -1.01
N VAL A 9 -7.57 -11.73 -2.09
CA VAL A 9 -7.19 -11.36 -3.46
C VAL A 9 -7.59 -9.91 -3.77
N VAL A 10 -8.83 -9.52 -3.45
CA VAL A 10 -9.30 -8.15 -3.65
C VAL A 10 -8.42 -7.13 -2.92
N ARG A 11 -7.97 -7.45 -1.70
CA ARG A 11 -7.12 -6.54 -0.91
C ARG A 11 -5.73 -6.37 -1.51
N ILE A 12 -5.12 -7.45 -1.99
CA ILE A 12 -3.84 -7.41 -2.68
C ILE A 12 -3.97 -6.63 -4.00
N VAL A 13 -5.04 -6.88 -4.77
CA VAL A 13 -5.30 -6.15 -6.02
C VAL A 13 -5.46 -4.65 -5.77
N ILE A 14 -6.21 -4.24 -4.74
CA ILE A 14 -6.36 -2.82 -4.40
C ILE A 14 -5.01 -2.19 -4.07
N LEU A 15 -4.16 -2.87 -3.28
CA LEU A 15 -2.84 -2.38 -2.93
C LEU A 15 -1.96 -2.17 -4.19
N ILE A 16 -1.93 -3.16 -5.08
CA ILE A 16 -1.16 -3.08 -6.33
C ILE A 16 -1.69 -1.93 -7.21
N LEU A 17 -3.01 -1.78 -7.33
CA LEU A 17 -3.61 -0.67 -8.08
C LEU A 17 -3.23 0.69 -7.48
N SER A 18 -3.18 0.81 -6.15
CA SER A 18 -2.72 2.03 -5.48
C SER A 18 -1.25 2.34 -5.80
N TRP A 19 -0.38 1.33 -5.90
CA TRP A 19 1.01 1.52 -6.32
C TRP A 19 1.13 1.94 -7.80
N ILE A 20 0.32 1.34 -8.67
CA ILE A 20 0.28 1.74 -10.08
C ILE A 20 -0.17 3.20 -10.22
N LEU A 21 -1.13 3.66 -9.41
CA LEU A 21 -1.59 5.05 -9.38
C LEU A 21 -0.53 6.03 -8.84
N ALA A 22 0.40 5.56 -8.01
CA ALA A 22 1.51 6.38 -7.52
C ALA A 22 2.42 6.84 -8.66
N LEU A 23 2.60 6.02 -9.70
CA LEU A 23 3.49 6.31 -10.84
C LEU A 23 3.05 7.55 -11.65
N PRO A 24 1.84 7.61 -12.24
CA PRO A 24 1.41 8.77 -13.02
C PRO A 24 1.29 10.02 -12.14
N MET A 25 0.92 9.88 -10.86
CA MET A 25 0.93 11.01 -9.93
C MET A 25 2.34 11.54 -9.74
N ALA A 26 3.32 10.67 -9.48
CA ALA A 26 4.72 11.07 -9.36
C ALA A 26 5.20 11.79 -10.63
N TYR A 27 4.90 11.23 -11.80
CA TYR A 27 5.22 11.85 -13.09
C TYR A 27 4.52 13.18 -13.35
N SER A 28 3.34 13.41 -12.79
CA SER A 28 2.64 14.70 -12.92
C SER A 28 3.31 15.84 -12.14
N TYR A 29 4.07 15.52 -11.08
CA TYR A 29 4.85 16.49 -10.31
C TYR A 29 6.27 16.68 -10.85
N LEU A 30 6.66 15.87 -11.85
CA LEU A 30 7.91 16.02 -12.56
C LEU A 30 7.72 17.03 -13.69
N ASP A 31 8.34 18.19 -13.55
CA ASP A 31 8.39 19.18 -14.62
C ASP A 31 9.36 18.72 -15.70
N TYR A 32 8.81 18.12 -16.77
CA TYR A 32 9.57 17.61 -17.92
C TYR A 32 10.24 18.70 -18.76
N THR A 33 9.97 19.98 -18.47
CA THR A 33 10.52 21.11 -19.25
C THR A 33 11.85 21.65 -18.70
N ALA A 34 12.26 21.23 -17.50
CA ALA A 34 13.52 21.66 -16.88
C ALA A 34 14.69 20.73 -17.28
N PRO A 35 15.70 21.22 -18.04
CA PRO A 35 16.79 20.39 -18.57
C PRO A 35 17.72 19.80 -17.49
N ASP A 36 17.63 20.30 -16.25
CA ASP A 36 18.57 20.01 -15.16
C ASP A 36 18.14 18.80 -14.30
N ARG A 37 16.89 18.31 -14.47
CA ARG A 37 16.32 17.22 -13.65
C ARG A 37 16.51 15.82 -14.20
N ARG A 38 17.47 15.60 -15.12
CA ARG A 38 17.86 14.25 -15.60
C ARG A 38 18.56 13.36 -14.55
N CYS A 39 18.65 13.81 -13.29
CA CYS A 39 19.13 13.02 -12.18
C CYS A 39 17.97 12.16 -11.63
N GLY A 40 17.88 10.89 -12.05
CA GLY A 40 16.81 9.96 -11.67
C GLY A 40 16.64 9.71 -10.16
N THR A 41 17.55 10.23 -9.33
CA THR A 41 17.48 10.15 -7.87
C THR A 41 16.33 11.00 -7.30
N GLY A 42 16.07 12.20 -7.84
CA GLY A 42 14.95 13.05 -7.38
C GLY A 42 13.58 12.47 -7.74
N ASP A 43 13.49 11.85 -8.92
CA ASP A 43 12.27 11.25 -9.46
C ASP A 43 11.89 9.97 -8.70
N SER A 44 12.90 9.16 -8.37
CA SER A 44 12.70 7.95 -7.55
C SER A 44 12.21 8.26 -6.14
N ALA A 45 12.67 9.37 -5.53
CA ALA A 45 12.29 9.74 -4.17
C ALA A 45 10.79 10.07 -4.07
N LEU A 46 10.26 10.79 -5.06
CA LEU A 46 8.83 11.13 -5.11
C LEU A 46 7.96 9.88 -5.36
N ILE A 47 8.39 8.98 -6.24
CA ILE A 47 7.71 7.71 -6.49
C ILE A 47 7.66 6.87 -5.20
N ILE A 48 8.80 6.71 -4.51
CA ILE A 48 8.90 5.97 -3.25
C ILE A 48 8.02 6.61 -2.18
N PHE A 49 8.04 7.95 -2.07
CA PHE A 49 7.19 8.68 -1.12
C PHE A 49 5.70 8.41 -1.37
N LEU A 50 5.23 8.49 -2.62
CA LEU A 50 3.84 8.25 -2.98
C LEU A 50 3.42 6.79 -2.77
N ILE A 51 4.27 5.82 -3.13
CA ILE A 51 4.03 4.40 -2.87
C ILE A 51 3.91 4.16 -1.35
N THR A 52 4.78 4.79 -0.55
CA THR A 52 4.75 4.70 0.91
C THR A 52 3.47 5.31 1.47
N LEU A 53 3.09 6.50 1.00
CA LEU A 53 1.86 7.18 1.40
C LEU A 53 0.61 6.35 1.10
N PHE A 54 0.48 5.81 -0.12
CA PHE A 54 -0.65 4.97 -0.49
C PHE A 54 -0.71 3.68 0.32
N SER A 55 0.45 3.06 0.57
CA SER A 55 0.53 1.87 1.42
C SER A 55 0.11 2.17 2.86
N PHE A 56 0.48 3.33 3.39
CA PHE A 56 0.05 3.80 4.71
C PHE A 56 -1.46 4.06 4.78
N LEU A 57 -2.04 4.72 3.77
CA LEU A 57 -3.49 4.93 3.69
C LEU A 57 -4.26 3.61 3.61
N TRP A 58 -3.76 2.66 2.81
CA TRP A 58 -4.32 1.32 2.72
C TRP A 58 -4.24 0.57 4.06
N PHE A 59 -3.12 0.70 4.79
CA PHE A 59 -2.95 0.15 6.13
C PHE A 59 -4.00 0.70 7.11
N ILE A 60 -4.22 2.02 7.12
CA ILE A 60 -5.29 2.64 7.91
C ILE A 60 -6.65 2.06 7.54
N ALA A 61 -6.96 1.95 6.24
CA ALA A 61 -8.22 1.39 5.77
C ALA A 61 -8.45 -0.05 6.27
N MET A 62 -7.39 -0.87 6.31
CA MET A 62 -7.43 -2.24 6.83
C MET A 62 -7.69 -2.29 8.34
N ILE A 63 -7.13 -1.37 9.12
CA ILE A 63 -7.43 -1.26 10.57
C ILE A 63 -8.90 -0.88 10.78
N ILE A 64 -9.38 0.14 10.08
CA ILE A 64 -10.78 0.58 10.15
C ILE A 64 -11.71 -0.59 9.82
N GLU A 65 -11.41 -1.34 8.76
CA GLU A 65 -12.17 -2.52 8.39
C GLU A 65 -12.12 -3.61 9.46
N ALA A 66 -10.97 -3.86 10.08
CA ALA A 66 -10.87 -4.84 11.17
C ALA A 66 -11.80 -4.48 12.34
N ILE A 67 -11.92 -3.19 12.68
CA ILE A 67 -12.86 -2.69 13.70
C ILE A 67 -14.32 -2.95 13.26
N ILE A 68 -14.66 -2.66 12.00
CA ILE A 68 -16.00 -2.89 11.46
C ILE A 68 -16.35 -4.39 11.46
N LEU A 69 -15.41 -5.25 11.05
CA LEU A 69 -15.59 -6.70 11.05
C LEU A 69 -15.74 -7.27 12.46
N ASN A 70 -15.05 -6.69 13.44
CA ASN A 70 -15.21 -7.02 14.85
C ASN A 70 -16.63 -6.71 15.35
N LYS A 71 -17.15 -5.52 15.04
CA LYS A 71 -18.54 -5.14 15.37
C LYS A 71 -19.56 -6.08 14.72
N LYS A 72 -19.28 -6.55 13.49
CA LYS A 72 -20.13 -7.51 12.76
C LYS A 72 -19.93 -8.98 13.19
N LYS A 73 -19.15 -9.25 14.24
CA LYS A 73 -18.80 -10.60 14.73
C LYS A 73 -18.20 -11.54 13.65
N LYS A 74 -17.57 -10.98 12.60
CA LYS A 74 -16.93 -11.73 11.51
C LYS A 74 -15.47 -12.05 11.84
N ILE A 75 -15.26 -12.90 12.84
CA ILE A 75 -13.95 -13.18 13.47
C ILE A 75 -12.92 -13.68 12.45
N VAL A 76 -13.28 -14.60 11.55
CA VAL A 76 -12.34 -15.17 10.56
C VAL A 76 -11.82 -14.09 9.61
N LYS A 77 -12.70 -13.23 9.07
CA LYS A 77 -12.30 -12.16 8.15
C LYS A 77 -11.47 -11.09 8.86
N ARG A 78 -11.81 -10.77 10.11
CA ARG A 78 -11.03 -9.86 10.95
C ARG A 78 -9.61 -10.39 11.17
N ASN A 79 -9.47 -11.65 11.55
CA ASN A 79 -8.16 -12.26 11.82
C ASN A 79 -7.29 -12.30 10.54
N ILE A 80 -7.89 -12.62 9.40
CA ILE A 80 -7.19 -12.54 8.09
C ILE A 80 -6.72 -11.10 7.83
N ASN A 81 -7.56 -10.09 8.07
CA ASN A 81 -7.16 -8.69 7.90
C ASN A 81 -5.96 -8.34 8.77
N LEU A 82 -6.00 -8.71 10.06
CA LEU A 82 -4.92 -8.45 11.00
C LEU A 82 -3.63 -9.17 10.62
N ILE A 83 -3.71 -10.40 10.10
CA ILE A 83 -2.54 -11.14 9.61
C ILE A 83 -1.93 -10.43 8.41
N ILE A 84 -2.74 -10.01 7.43
CA ILE A 84 -2.26 -9.28 6.25
C ILE A 84 -1.57 -7.98 6.67
N ILE A 85 -2.18 -7.22 7.59
CA ILE A 85 -1.61 -6.00 8.18
C ILE A 85 -0.24 -6.30 8.81
N GLY A 86 -0.15 -7.35 9.62
CA GLY A 86 1.09 -7.75 10.28
C GLY A 86 2.18 -8.18 9.30
N CYS A 87 1.86 -8.99 8.30
CA CYS A 87 2.79 -9.39 7.25
C CYS A 87 3.34 -8.19 6.48
N LEU A 88 2.49 -7.21 6.15
CA LEU A 88 2.92 -5.99 5.47
C LEU A 88 3.80 -5.10 6.34
N ALA A 89 3.47 -4.94 7.63
CA ALA A 89 4.29 -4.17 8.56
C ALA A 89 5.70 -4.77 8.69
N ILE A 90 5.79 -6.11 8.75
CA ILE A 90 7.08 -6.83 8.75
C ILE A 90 7.81 -6.61 7.42
N LEU A 91 7.13 -6.70 6.28
CA LEU A 91 7.71 -6.47 4.96
C LEU A 91 8.31 -5.05 4.85
N PHE A 92 7.57 -4.03 5.32
CA PHE A 92 8.06 -2.65 5.38
C PHE A 92 9.30 -2.53 6.27
N LEU A 93 9.27 -3.14 7.46
CA LEU A 93 10.39 -3.11 8.39
C LEU A 93 11.66 -3.69 7.75
N ILE A 94 11.54 -4.85 7.09
CA ILE A 94 12.64 -5.50 6.37
C ILE A 94 13.16 -4.61 5.23
N CYS A 95 12.27 -4.06 4.41
CA CYS A 95 12.66 -3.16 3.31
C CYS A 95 13.34 -1.87 3.78
N THR A 96 13.05 -1.40 5.00
CA THR A 96 13.70 -0.21 5.58
C THR A 96 14.99 -0.51 6.34
N LEU A 97 15.21 -1.76 6.76
CA LEU A 97 16.37 -2.19 7.55
C LEU A 97 17.45 -2.88 6.73
N LEU A 98 17.17 -3.30 5.49
CA LEU A 98 18.21 -3.74 4.56
C LEU A 98 18.94 -2.51 4.00
N PRO A 99 20.26 -2.39 4.22
CA PRO A 99 21.08 -1.31 3.66
C PRO A 99 21.22 -1.40 2.13
#